data_AF-A0A7Y3G0H7-F1
#
_entry.id   AF-A0A7Y3G0H7-F1
#
_cell.length_a   1.000
_cell.length_b   1.000
_cell.length_c   1.000
_cell.angle_alpha   90.00
_cell.angle_beta   90.00
_cell.angle_gamma   90.00
#
_symmetry.space_group_name_H-M   'P 1'
#
loop_
_entity.id
_entity.type
_entity.pdbx_description
1 polymer ?
#
loop_
_entity_poly.entity_id
_entity_poly.type
_entity_poly.pdbx_seq_one_letter_code
_entity_poly.pdbx_strand_id
1 'polypeptide(L)' 'MRASLRWLREFVDIPETDPDRVAHVLLMLGLEVESIDRYDPEFTGVEVGRVASIRAHPDADKIRLA' A
#
# COMPACT_ATOMS: atom_id res chain seq x y z
N MET A 1 8.40 4.58 12.44
CA MET A 1 6.99 4.88 12.09
C MET A 1 6.85 4.73 10.58
N ARG A 2 5.69 4.29 10.07
CA ARG A 2 5.42 4.26 8.62
C ARG A 2 4.20 5.12 8.34
N ALA A 3 4.29 5.94 7.30
CA ALA A 3 3.21 6.80 6.85
C ALA A 3 3.12 6.73 5.32
N SER A 4 1.90 6.75 4.80
CA SER A 4 1.68 6.84 3.35
C SER A 4 1.91 8.28 2.89
N LEU A 5 2.66 8.46 1.80
CA LEU A 5 2.83 9.78 1.19
C LEU A 5 1.48 10.35 0.71
N ARG A 6 0.54 9.49 0.30
CA ARG A 6 -0.83 9.91 -0.01
C ARG A 6 -1.54 10.48 1.20
N TRP A 7 -1.43 9.82 2.35
CA TRP A 7 -2.05 10.27 3.59
C TRP A 7 -1.43 11.59 4.08
N LEU A 8 -0.11 11.75 4.02
CA LEU A 8 0.56 13.00 4.39
C LEU A 8 0.07 14.20 3.56
N ARG A 9 -0.21 13.99 2.26
CA ARG A 9 -0.77 15.02 1.36
C ARG A 9 -2.18 15.47 1.75
N GLU A 10 -2.88 14.76 2.62
CA GLU A 10 -4.18 15.20 3.13
C GLU A 10 -4.03 16.30 4.20
N PHE A 11 -2.84 16.50 4.76
CA PHE A 11 -2.56 17.47 5.84
C PHE A 11 -1.70 18.65 5.41
N VAL A 12 -0.90 18.48 4.35
CA VAL A 12 0.02 19.51 3.87
C VAL A 12 0.20 19.40 2.36
N ASP A 13 0.32 20.56 1.70
CA ASP A 13 0.64 20.61 0.27
C ASP A 13 2.08 20.17 0.03
N ILE A 14 2.23 19.00 -0.60
CA ILE A 14 3.51 18.46 -1.03
C ILE A 14 3.49 18.43 -2.57
N PRO A 15 4.03 19.47 -3.24
CA PRO A 15 4.02 19.55 -4.70
C PRO A 15 4.94 18.51 -5.35
N GLU A 16 5.88 17.95 -4.58
CA GLU A 16 6.82 16.95 -5.05
C GLU A 16 6.16 15.57 -5.13
N THR A 17 6.24 14.96 -6.31
CA THR A 17 5.72 13.61 -6.56
C THR A 17 6.74 12.52 -6.28
N ASP A 18 8.04 12.86 -6.34
CA ASP A 18 9.14 11.94 -6.10
C ASP A 18 9.35 11.69 -4.60
N PRO A 19 9.11 10.46 -4.09
CA PRO A 19 9.31 10.14 -2.68
C PRO A 19 10.74 10.36 -2.19
N ASP A 20 11.75 10.21 -3.05
CA ASP A 20 13.16 10.36 -2.66
C ASP A 20 13.48 11.82 -2.30
N ARG A 21 12.89 12.78 -3.03
CA ARG A 21 13.01 14.22 -2.70
C ARG A 21 12.27 14.59 -1.44
N VAL A 22 11.09 14.02 -1.21
CA VAL A 22 10.35 14.21 0.05
C VAL A 22 11.17 13.68 1.24
N ALA A 23 11.77 12.51 1.10
CA ALA A 23 12.65 11.94 2.12
C ALA A 23 13.87 12.84 2.41
N HIS A 24 14.47 13.43 1.36
CA HIS A 24 15.57 14.38 1.54
C HIS A 24 15.15 15.63 2.34
N VAL A 25 13.98 16.19 2.06
CA VAL A 25 13.45 17.35 2.82
C VAL A 25 13.19 16.97 4.29
N LEU A 26 12.62 15.78 4.55
CA LEU A 26 12.42 15.29 5.91
C LEU A 26 13.75 15.18 6.66
N LEU A 27 14.79 14.63 6.02
CA LEU A 27 16.14 14.56 6.55
C LEU A 27 16.69 15.95 6.93
N MET A 28 16.49 16.95 6.07
CA MET A 28 16.92 18.34 6.35
C MET A 28 16.16 18.98 7.51
N LEU A 29 14.94 18.50 7.82
CA LEU A 29 14.17 18.91 9.00
C LEU A 29 14.55 18.13 10.26
N GLY A 30 15.52 17.21 10.18
CA GLY A 30 15.95 16.36 11.30
C GLY A 30 15.08 15.11 11.49
N LEU A 31 14.26 14.76 10.49
CA LEU A 31 13.43 13.56 10.48
C LEU A 31 14.10 12.51 9.59
N GLU A 32 14.72 11.51 10.19
CA GLU A 32 15.41 10.43 9.47
C GLU A 32 14.40 9.52 8.74
N VAL A 33 14.73 9.17 7.49
CA VAL A 33 13.95 8.23 6.67
C VAL A 33 14.80 6.99 6.45
N GLU A 34 14.41 5.89 7.11
CA GLU A 34 15.11 4.60 7.03
C GLU A 34 14.87 3.89 5.69
N SER A 35 13.65 3.97 5.15
CA SER A 35 13.27 3.26 3.93
C SER A 35 12.07 3.89 3.23
N ILE A 36 11.94 3.59 1.94
CA ILE A 36 10.82 3.99 1.07
C ILE A 36 10.29 2.74 0.39
N ASP A 37 9.04 2.39 0.66
CA ASP A 37 8.34 1.27 0.01
C ASP A 37 7.44 1.77 -1.11
N ARG A 38 7.63 1.24 -2.31
CA ARG A 38 6.78 1.52 -3.47
C ARG A 38 5.74 0.42 -3.61
N TYR A 39 4.47 0.82 -3.63
CA TYR A 39 3.33 -0.10 -3.81
C TYR A 39 2.80 0.05 -5.23
N ASP A 40 3.51 -0.55 -6.18
CA ASP A 40 3.06 -0.73 -7.56
C ASP A 40 3.01 -2.24 -7.84
N PRO A 41 1.83 -2.86 -7.92
CA PRO A 41 1.74 -4.28 -8.22
C PRO A 41 2.15 -4.53 -9.68
N GLU A 42 3.03 -5.51 -9.91
CA GLU A 42 3.41 -5.94 -11.28
C GLU A 42 2.26 -6.62 -12.06
N PHE A 43 1.10 -6.80 -11.41
CA PHE A 43 -0.07 -7.44 -12.00
C PHE A 43 -1.19 -6.45 -12.29
N THR A 44 -1.97 -6.76 -13.33
CA THR A 44 -3.17 -5.99 -13.72
C THR A 44 -4.42 -6.89 -13.66
N GLY A 45 -5.61 -6.30 -13.76
CA GLY A 45 -6.87 -7.05 -13.77
C GLY A 45 -7.39 -7.49 -12.40
N VAL A 46 -6.93 -6.86 -11.32
CA VAL A 46 -7.47 -7.08 -9.97
C VAL A 46 -8.62 -6.13 -9.72
N GLU A 47 -9.79 -6.70 -9.44
CA GLU A 47 -11.03 -5.97 -9.21
C GLU A 47 -11.65 -6.34 -7.86
N VAL A 48 -12.54 -5.47 -7.38
CA VAL A 48 -13.27 -5.69 -6.13
C VAL A 48 -14.48 -6.59 -6.40
N GLY A 49 -14.49 -7.77 -5.81
CA GLY A 49 -15.60 -8.72 -5.88
C GLY A 49 -16.32 -8.92 -4.53
N ARG A 50 -17.58 -9.33 -4.58
CA ARG A 50 -18.35 -9.80 -3.41
C ARG A 50 -18.54 -11.31 -3.51
N VAL A 51 -18.07 -12.05 -2.52
CA VAL A 51 -18.33 -13.50 -2.42
C VAL A 51 -19.77 -13.72 -1.95
N ALA A 52 -20.59 -14.37 -2.78
CA ALA A 52 -22.01 -14.58 -2.50
C ALA A 52 -22.28 -15.80 -1.60
N SER A 53 -21.45 -16.83 -1.69
CA SER A 53 -21.58 -18.06 -0.92
C SER A 53 -20.22 -18.73 -0.75
N ILE A 54 -20.04 -19.56 0.28
CA ILE A 54 -18.81 -20.33 0.50
C ILE A 54 -19.17 -21.74 0.98
N ARG A 55 -18.51 -22.77 0.44
CA ARG A 55 -18.59 -24.16 0.94
C ARG A 55 -17.20 -24.78 1.12
N ALA A 56 -17.10 -25.80 1.98
CA ALA A 56 -15.87 -26.56 2.14
C ALA A 56 -15.56 -27.40 0.89
N HIS A 57 -14.27 -27.56 0.58
CA HIS A 57 -13.85 -28.51 -0.45
C HIS A 57 -14.05 -29.94 0.09
N PRO A 58 -14.64 -30.86 -0.71
CA PRO A 58 -14.95 -32.21 -0.25
C PRO A 58 -13.69 -33.00 0.18
N ASP A 59 -12.57 -32.80 -0.52
CA ASP A 59 -11.35 -33.59 -0.32
C ASP A 59 -10.15 -32.78 0.19
N ALA A 60 -10.36 -31.54 0.68
CA ALA A 60 -9.25 -30.68 1.11
C ALA A 60 -9.64 -29.73 2.26
N ASP A 61 -9.07 -30.01 3.44
CA ASP A 61 -9.41 -29.31 4.68
C ASP A 61 -9.09 -27.80 4.69
N LYS A 62 -8.14 -27.36 3.84
CA LYS A 62 -7.68 -25.96 3.78
C LYS A 62 -8.28 -25.16 2.63
N ILE A 63 -9.14 -25.77 1.80
CA ILE A 63 -9.71 -25.12 0.61
C ILE A 63 -11.18 -24.79 0.84
N ARG A 64 -11.58 -23.61 0.37
CA ARG A 64 -13.00 -23.21 0.29
C ARG A 64 -13.36 -22.90 -1.17
N LEU A 65 -14.58 -23.23 -1.53
CA LEU A 65 -15.17 -22.96 -2.84
C LEU A 65 -16.13 -21.78 -2.67
N ALA A 66 -15.92 -20.72 -3.43
CA ALA A 66 -16.54 -19.41 -3.30
C ALA A 66 -17.13 -18.95 -4.62
#